data_AF-A0A1N7I6Y4-F1
#
_entry.id   AF-A0A1N7I6Y4-F1
#
_cell.length_a   1.000
_cell.length_b   1.000
_cell.length_c   1.000
_cell.angle_alpha   90.00
_cell.angle_beta   90.00
_cell.angle_gamma   90.00
#
_symmetry.space_group_name_H-M   'P 1'
#
loop_
_entity.id
_entity.type
_entity.pdbx_description
1 polymer ?
#
loop_
_entity_poly.entity_id
_entity_poly.type
_entity_poly.pdbx_seq_one_letter_code
_entity_poly.pdbx_strand_id
1 'polypeptide(L)'
;MAKKEVKNVTPVIHSFIKQCQFLKEEFRLVIPQSSIDCLIRFNLPVDHYYYSLFWHFDNDFLEVFYNEKFIQGIVDRYQKVYGADADLKNLQDQLDEAKFEFSLRNDSFHSNTMDFDLIDQCYAEFKASGEELMITLNFDYENLILNTELKGYVGQNYPSFNGLYKTTAGIQYKQLEDFKLLEDIIQNLLDNKEKNKNFPF
;
A
#
# COMPACT_ATOMS: atom_id res chain seq x y z
N MET A 1 9.64 -54.01 -25.31
CA MET A 1 9.77 -52.97 -24.27
C MET A 1 9.13 -51.69 -24.78
N ALA A 2 7.97 -51.31 -24.24
CA ALA A 2 7.31 -50.06 -24.60
C ALA A 2 7.93 -48.90 -23.79
N LYS A 3 8.47 -47.91 -24.48
CA LYS A 3 8.92 -46.65 -23.85
C LYS A 3 7.67 -45.91 -23.38
N LYS A 4 7.53 -45.78 -22.05
CA LYS A 4 6.50 -44.96 -21.43
C LYS A 4 6.88 -43.50 -21.68
N GLU A 5 6.17 -42.83 -22.58
CA GLU A 5 6.28 -41.38 -22.75
C GLU A 5 5.84 -40.72 -21.45
N VAL A 6 6.79 -40.08 -20.76
CA VAL A 6 6.49 -39.19 -19.64
C VAL A 6 5.87 -37.95 -20.26
N LYS A 7 4.54 -37.86 -20.21
CA LYS A 7 3.84 -36.61 -20.48
C LYS A 7 4.28 -35.61 -19.41
N ASN A 8 5.13 -34.66 -19.79
CA ASN A 8 5.39 -33.47 -18.98
C ASN A 8 4.07 -32.75 -18.79
N VAL A 9 3.49 -32.87 -17.60
CA VAL A 9 2.31 -32.10 -17.21
C VAL A 9 2.79 -30.67 -17.01
N THR A 10 2.52 -29.80 -17.98
CA THR A 10 2.73 -28.36 -17.79
C THR A 10 1.83 -27.93 -16.64
N PRO A 11 2.37 -27.40 -15.53
CA PRO A 11 1.55 -26.98 -14.41
C PRO A 11 0.59 -25.89 -14.88
N VAL A 12 -0.71 -26.08 -14.62
CA VAL A 12 -1.73 -25.06 -14.88
C VAL A 12 -1.51 -23.94 -13.86
N ILE A 13 -0.91 -22.84 -14.30
CA ILE A 13 -0.69 -21.66 -13.46
C ILE A 13 -2.04 -20.94 -13.30
N HIS A 14 -2.44 -20.67 -12.06
CA HIS A 14 -3.66 -19.93 -11.72
C HIS A 14 -3.66 -18.54 -12.38
N SER A 15 -4.81 -18.07 -12.86
CA SER A 15 -4.93 -16.78 -13.57
C SER A 15 -4.40 -15.62 -12.73
N PHE A 16 -4.69 -15.63 -11.43
CA PHE A 16 -4.19 -14.61 -10.50
C PHE A 16 -2.67 -14.57 -10.39
N ILE A 17 -1.99 -15.72 -10.45
CA ILE A 17 -0.52 -15.75 -10.40
C ILE A 17 0.06 -15.06 -11.64
N LYS A 18 -0.56 -15.27 -12.82
CA LYS A 18 -0.18 -14.56 -14.04
C LYS A 18 -0.42 -13.06 -13.91
N GLN A 19 -1.54 -12.66 -13.30
CA GLN A 19 -1.82 -11.26 -13.03
C GLN A 19 -0.77 -10.64 -12.10
N CYS A 20 -0.37 -11.34 -11.04
CA CYS A 20 0.70 -10.89 -10.15
C CYS A 20 2.05 -10.73 -10.88
N GLN A 21 2.35 -11.64 -11.82
CA GLN A 21 3.55 -11.54 -12.67
C GLN A 21 3.50 -10.31 -13.57
N PHE A 22 2.38 -10.07 -14.24
CA PHE A 22 2.14 -8.88 -15.04
C PHE A 22 2.32 -7.60 -14.21
N LEU A 23 1.70 -7.53 -13.03
CA LEU A 23 1.81 -6.37 -12.13
C LEU A 23 3.26 -6.09 -11.70
N LYS A 24 4.03 -7.14 -11.44
CA LYS A 24 5.45 -7.02 -11.11
C LYS A 24 6.28 -6.54 -12.29
N GLU A 25 5.99 -7.01 -13.50
CA GLU A 25 6.73 -6.64 -14.71
C GLU A 25 6.41 -5.21 -15.14
N GLU A 26 5.13 -4.84 -15.17
CA GLU A 26 4.68 -3.54 -15.65
C GLU A 26 4.70 -2.44 -14.57
N PHE A 27 4.39 -2.75 -13.32
CA PHE A 27 4.28 -1.71 -12.29
C PHE A 27 5.33 -1.81 -11.20
N ARG A 28 6.20 -2.82 -11.26
CA ARG A 28 7.09 -3.21 -10.14
C ARG A 28 6.33 -3.56 -8.85
N LEU A 29 5.03 -3.76 -8.94
CA LEU A 29 4.18 -4.13 -7.81
C LEU A 29 4.43 -5.59 -7.42
N VAL A 30 4.96 -5.79 -6.22
CA VAL A 30 5.19 -7.12 -5.64
C VAL A 30 4.12 -7.38 -4.59
N ILE A 31 3.17 -8.25 -4.91
CA ILE A 31 2.11 -8.64 -3.99
C ILE A 31 2.67 -9.66 -2.98
N PRO A 32 2.43 -9.48 -1.66
CA PRO A 32 2.85 -10.44 -0.65
C PRO A 32 2.27 -11.84 -0.91
N GLN A 33 3.12 -12.88 -0.76
CA GLN A 33 2.71 -14.25 -1.06
C GLN A 33 1.51 -14.73 -0.23
N SER A 34 1.43 -14.33 1.05
CA SER A 34 0.29 -14.64 1.92
C SER A 34 -1.03 -14.09 1.36
N SER A 35 -1.01 -12.90 0.77
CA SER A 35 -2.17 -12.30 0.10
C SER A 35 -2.53 -13.05 -1.17
N ILE A 36 -1.54 -13.46 -1.96
CA ILE A 36 -1.75 -14.29 -3.17
C ILE A 36 -2.44 -15.61 -2.81
N ASP A 37 -1.89 -16.33 -1.83
CA ASP A 37 -2.41 -17.63 -1.40
C ASP A 37 -3.84 -17.50 -0.87
N CYS A 38 -4.10 -16.44 -0.09
CA CYS A 38 -5.42 -16.10 0.43
C CYS A 38 -6.44 -15.90 -0.70
N LEU A 39 -6.14 -15.00 -1.66
CA LEU A 39 -7.06 -14.65 -2.74
C LEU A 39 -7.33 -15.82 -3.69
N ILE A 40 -6.32 -16.66 -3.96
CA ILE A 40 -6.51 -17.90 -4.73
C ILE A 40 -7.42 -18.88 -3.98
N ARG A 41 -7.20 -19.08 -2.68
CA ARG A 41 -7.99 -20.02 -1.88
C ARG A 41 -9.46 -19.61 -1.79
N PHE A 42 -9.74 -18.33 -1.56
CA PHE A 42 -11.12 -17.83 -1.52
C PHE A 42 -11.76 -17.73 -2.90
N ASN A 43 -10.95 -17.63 -3.96
CA ASN A 43 -11.38 -17.57 -5.36
C ASN A 43 -12.55 -16.59 -5.58
N LEU A 44 -12.36 -15.36 -5.07
CA LEU A 44 -13.36 -14.31 -5.14
C LEU A 44 -13.61 -13.88 -6.59
N PRO A 45 -14.82 -13.40 -6.92
CA PRO A 45 -15.11 -12.79 -8.22
C PRO A 45 -14.14 -11.64 -8.53
N VAL A 46 -13.78 -11.45 -9.81
CA VAL A 46 -12.84 -10.39 -10.26
C VAL A 46 -13.30 -8.99 -9.84
N ASP A 47 -14.60 -8.74 -9.81
CA ASP A 47 -15.22 -7.49 -9.38
C ASP A 47 -15.36 -7.36 -7.86
N HIS A 48 -14.90 -8.35 -7.08
CA HIS A 48 -14.92 -8.28 -5.63
C HIS A 48 -13.95 -7.21 -5.12
N TYR A 49 -14.39 -6.46 -4.12
CA TYR A 49 -13.66 -5.36 -3.49
C TYR A 49 -12.16 -5.62 -3.20
N TYR A 50 -11.83 -6.68 -2.44
CA TYR A 50 -10.42 -7.04 -2.13
C TYR A 50 -9.61 -7.63 -3.30
N TYR A 51 -10.19 -7.69 -4.50
CA TYR A 51 -9.60 -8.42 -5.62
C TYR A 51 -9.52 -7.60 -6.90
N SER A 52 -10.51 -6.73 -7.13
CA SER A 52 -10.65 -5.94 -8.35
C SER A 52 -9.47 -5.02 -8.62
N LEU A 53 -8.85 -4.43 -7.58
CA LEU A 53 -7.71 -3.53 -7.77
C LEU A 53 -6.50 -4.22 -8.41
N PHE A 54 -6.37 -5.53 -8.29
CA PHE A 54 -5.25 -6.24 -8.92
C PHE A 54 -5.48 -6.43 -10.42
N TRP A 55 -6.73 -6.41 -10.86
CA TRP A 55 -7.11 -6.56 -12.28
C TRP A 55 -7.22 -5.21 -12.99
N HIS A 56 -7.48 -4.14 -12.23
CA HIS A 56 -7.68 -2.79 -12.73
C HIS A 56 -6.68 -1.79 -12.15
N PHE A 57 -5.49 -2.28 -11.80
CA PHE A 57 -4.48 -1.52 -11.06
C PHE A 57 -4.11 -0.20 -11.73
N ASP A 58 -4.04 0.85 -10.91
CA ASP A 58 -3.44 2.14 -11.20
C ASP A 58 -2.64 2.59 -9.96
N ASN A 59 -1.70 3.51 -10.13
CA ASN A 59 -0.90 4.07 -9.04
C ASN A 59 -1.76 4.81 -8.01
N ASP A 60 -2.94 5.31 -8.40
CA ASP A 60 -3.91 5.96 -7.50
C ASP A 60 -4.38 5.03 -6.35
N PHE A 61 -4.19 3.71 -6.49
CA PHE A 61 -4.46 2.76 -5.41
C PHE A 61 -3.32 2.66 -4.39
N LEU A 62 -2.17 3.28 -4.65
CA LEU A 62 -1.07 3.31 -3.71
C LEU A 62 -1.28 4.45 -2.70
N GLU A 63 -1.11 4.14 -1.42
CA GLU A 63 -0.99 5.14 -0.37
C GLU A 63 0.31 4.91 0.41
N VAL A 64 1.09 5.98 0.58
CA VAL A 64 2.32 6.00 1.37
C VAL A 64 2.03 6.58 2.75
N PHE A 65 2.39 5.83 3.79
CA PHE A 65 2.29 6.28 5.17
C PHE A 65 3.66 6.72 5.67
N TYR A 66 3.71 7.97 6.15
CA TYR A 66 4.90 8.56 6.74
C TYR A 66 5.08 8.11 8.19
N ASN A 67 6.33 8.03 8.63
CA ASN A 67 6.68 7.91 10.04
C ASN A 67 7.25 9.23 10.58
N GLU A 68 7.28 9.35 11.90
CA GLU A 68 7.74 10.58 12.58
C GLU A 68 9.15 11.00 12.14
N LYS A 69 10.05 10.02 12.00
CA LYS A 69 11.45 10.27 11.66
C LYS A 69 11.57 10.90 10.27
N PHE A 70 10.79 10.42 9.30
CA PHE A 70 10.74 11.01 7.97
C PHE A 70 10.17 12.43 7.99
N ILE A 71 9.05 12.65 8.69
CA ILE A 71 8.43 13.98 8.79
C ILE A 71 9.37 14.98 9.47
N GLN A 72 10.07 14.58 10.54
CA GLN A 72 11.03 15.47 11.18
C GLN A 72 12.18 15.81 10.23
N GLY A 73 12.71 14.83 9.50
CA GLY A 73 13.79 15.04 8.54
C GLY A 73 13.41 16.02 7.42
N ILE A 74 12.19 15.92 6.88
CA ILE A 74 11.74 16.84 5.82
C ILE A 74 11.47 18.25 6.35
N VAL A 75 10.91 18.38 7.57
CA VAL A 75 10.74 19.69 8.22
C VAL A 75 12.08 20.38 8.41
N ASP A 76 13.08 19.67 8.95
CA ASP A 76 14.42 20.20 9.18
C ASP A 76 15.06 20.65 7.85
N ARG A 77 14.87 19.85 6.79
CA ARG A 77 15.36 20.18 5.45
C ARG A 77 14.66 21.41 4.88
N TYR A 78 13.34 21.48 4.98
CA TYR A 78 12.53 22.59 4.49
C TYR A 78 12.94 23.90 5.19
N GLN A 79 13.04 23.90 6.52
CA GLN A 79 13.48 25.06 7.29
C GLN A 79 14.92 25.47 6.98
N LYS A 80 15.80 24.53 6.66
CA LYS A 80 17.16 24.84 6.21
C LYS A 80 17.19 25.56 4.86
N VAL A 81 16.27 25.23 3.95
CA VAL A 81 16.19 25.82 2.60
C VAL A 81 15.46 27.17 2.62
N TYR A 82 14.34 27.26 3.34
CA TYR A 82 13.42 28.40 3.29
C TYR A 82 13.49 29.32 4.54
N GLY A 83 14.24 28.94 5.56
CA GLY A 83 14.39 29.68 6.83
C GLY A 83 13.71 29.00 8.01
N ALA A 84 14.23 29.24 9.23
CA ALA A 84 13.75 28.59 10.46
C ALA A 84 12.27 28.88 10.77
N ASP A 85 11.80 30.08 10.42
CA ASP A 85 10.41 30.53 10.63
C ASP A 85 9.54 30.38 9.37
N ALA A 86 9.96 29.56 8.40
CA ALA A 86 9.19 29.34 7.17
C ALA A 86 7.81 28.75 7.49
N ASP A 87 6.77 29.25 6.80
CA ASP A 87 5.43 28.71 6.90
C ASP A 87 5.40 27.28 6.33
N LEU A 88 5.01 26.35 7.20
CA LEU A 88 4.95 24.92 6.90
C LEU A 88 3.64 24.51 6.23
N LYS A 89 2.70 25.43 6.02
CA LYS A 89 1.44 25.11 5.34
C LYS A 89 1.67 24.51 3.96
N ASN A 90 2.56 25.10 3.16
CA ASN A 90 2.87 24.56 1.84
C ASN A 90 3.50 23.17 1.91
N LEU A 91 4.36 22.92 2.90
CA LEU A 91 4.94 21.60 3.13
C LEU A 91 3.87 20.57 3.55
N GLN A 92 2.91 20.97 4.39
CA GLN A 92 1.77 20.12 4.76
C GLN A 92 0.95 19.75 3.52
N ASP A 93 0.57 20.73 2.70
CA ASP A 93 -0.21 20.52 1.47
C ASP A 93 0.56 19.58 0.51
N GLN A 94 1.88 19.75 0.40
CA GLN A 94 2.76 18.87 -0.38
C GLN A 94 2.80 17.43 0.14
N LEU A 95 2.93 17.24 1.45
CA LEU A 95 2.94 15.91 2.05
C LEU A 95 1.60 15.19 1.92
N ASP A 96 0.49 15.93 2.06
CA ASP A 96 -0.86 15.39 1.96
C ASP A 96 -1.21 14.93 0.54
N GLU A 97 -0.69 15.60 -0.49
CA GLU A 97 -0.83 15.18 -1.88
C GLU A 97 0.14 14.03 -2.23
N ALA A 98 1.41 14.19 -1.87
CA ALA A 98 2.48 13.25 -2.27
C ALA A 98 2.19 11.81 -1.88
N LYS A 99 1.48 11.56 -0.77
CA LYS A 99 1.19 10.21 -0.30
C LYS A 99 0.42 9.33 -1.30
N PHE A 100 -0.31 9.93 -2.25
CA PHE A 100 -1.03 9.22 -3.30
C PHE A 100 -0.33 9.30 -4.68
N GLU A 101 0.76 10.04 -4.77
CA GLU A 101 1.47 10.33 -6.02
C GLU A 101 2.77 9.52 -6.14
N PHE A 102 2.88 8.40 -5.43
CA PHE A 102 4.07 7.56 -5.42
C PHE A 102 4.07 6.54 -6.56
N SER A 103 5.15 6.53 -7.35
CA SER A 103 5.36 5.55 -8.41
C SER A 103 6.30 4.45 -7.96
N LEU A 104 5.82 3.22 -7.84
CA LEU A 104 6.67 2.04 -7.60
C LEU A 104 7.72 1.82 -8.69
N ARG A 105 7.41 2.21 -9.94
CA ARG A 105 8.30 2.02 -11.08
C ARG A 105 9.49 2.97 -11.02
N ASN A 106 9.24 4.23 -10.68
CA ASN A 106 10.29 5.25 -10.59
C ASN A 106 10.91 5.33 -9.19
N ASP A 107 10.26 4.72 -8.19
CA ASP A 107 10.66 4.75 -6.78
C ASP A 107 10.76 6.19 -6.26
N SER A 108 9.78 7.02 -6.65
CA SER A 108 9.73 8.46 -6.38
C SER A 108 8.28 8.98 -6.42
N PHE A 109 8.07 10.16 -5.86
CA PHE A 109 6.83 10.92 -5.90
C PHE A 109 6.75 11.72 -7.20
N HIS A 110 5.58 11.81 -7.83
CA HIS A 110 5.42 12.57 -9.06
C HIS A 110 4.02 13.11 -9.24
N SER A 111 3.88 14.43 -9.45
CA SER A 111 2.62 15.04 -9.85
C SER A 111 2.83 16.00 -11.02
N ASN A 112 1.77 16.20 -11.81
CA ASN A 112 1.76 17.20 -12.89
C ASN A 112 1.43 18.62 -12.38
N THR A 113 0.93 18.74 -11.16
CA THR A 113 0.40 19.99 -10.59
C THR A 113 1.22 20.50 -9.41
N MET A 114 2.06 19.64 -8.81
CA MET A 114 2.83 19.96 -7.61
C MET A 114 4.27 19.45 -7.72
N ASP A 115 5.20 20.24 -7.19
CA ASP A 115 6.62 19.90 -7.11
C ASP A 115 6.92 19.13 -5.82
N PHE A 116 7.53 17.95 -5.96
CA PHE A 116 7.92 17.06 -4.87
C PHE A 116 9.43 16.84 -4.77
N ASP A 117 10.27 17.61 -5.46
CA ASP A 117 11.72 17.43 -5.49
C ASP A 117 12.35 17.36 -4.08
N LEU A 118 11.87 18.20 -3.15
CA LEU A 118 12.34 18.18 -1.77
C LEU A 118 11.97 16.89 -1.04
N ILE A 119 10.73 16.39 -1.25
CA ILE A 119 10.23 15.14 -0.64
C ILE A 119 11.02 13.97 -1.19
N ASP A 120 11.21 13.91 -2.51
CA ASP A 120 11.99 12.87 -3.18
C ASP A 120 13.44 12.83 -2.70
N GLN A 121 14.07 14.00 -2.55
CA GLN A 121 15.41 14.08 -1.98
C GLN A 121 15.44 13.51 -0.55
N CYS A 122 14.47 13.90 0.29
CA CYS A 122 14.40 13.41 1.66
C CYS A 122 14.10 11.90 1.69
N TYR A 123 13.27 11.39 0.78
CA TYR A 123 12.94 9.97 0.66
C TYR A 123 14.16 9.14 0.26
N ALA A 124 14.93 9.60 -0.72
CA ALA A 124 16.16 8.94 -1.14
C ALA A 124 17.19 8.87 0.00
N GLU A 125 17.36 9.96 0.76
CA GLU A 125 18.25 9.99 1.94
C GLU A 125 17.74 9.06 3.07
N PHE A 126 16.43 9.05 3.32
CA PHE A 126 15.80 8.18 4.31
C PHE A 126 16.03 6.71 3.96
N LYS A 127 15.80 6.34 2.70
CA LYS A 127 16.05 5.00 2.16
C LYS A 127 17.52 4.61 2.23
N ALA A 128 18.43 5.53 1.90
CA ALA A 128 19.87 5.30 1.99
C ALA A 128 20.35 5.03 3.43
N SER A 129 19.61 5.48 4.44
CA SER A 129 19.88 5.18 5.86
C SER A 129 19.42 3.79 6.30
N GLY A 130 18.75 3.03 5.43
CA GLY A 130 18.19 1.72 5.71
C GLY A 130 16.77 1.75 6.30
N GLU A 131 16.17 2.93 6.38
CA GLU A 131 14.77 3.13 6.78
C GLU A 131 13.85 3.05 5.55
N GLU A 132 12.57 2.77 5.75
CA GLU A 132 11.58 2.78 4.67
C GLU A 132 10.26 3.40 5.09
N LEU A 133 9.55 3.97 4.12
CA LEU A 133 8.16 4.38 4.28
C LEU A 133 7.24 3.20 3.99
N MET A 134 6.09 3.16 4.65
CA MET A 134 5.12 2.09 4.42
C MET A 134 4.31 2.41 3.16
N ILE A 135 4.40 1.53 2.15
CA ILE A 135 3.68 1.59 0.88
C ILE A 135 2.58 0.54 0.92
N THR A 136 1.38 0.95 0.58
CA THR A 136 0.18 0.12 0.73
C THR A 136 -0.68 0.14 -0.53
N LEU A 137 -1.55 -0.87 -0.68
CA LEU A 137 -2.70 -0.81 -1.58
C LEU A 137 -3.94 -0.45 -0.78
N ASN A 138 -4.58 0.65 -1.17
CA ASN A 138 -5.74 1.18 -0.51
C ASN A 138 -7.03 0.47 -0.99
N PHE A 139 -7.61 -0.30 -0.09
CA PHE A 139 -9.00 -0.75 -0.13
C PHE A 139 -9.88 0.23 0.68
N ASP A 140 -9.99 1.48 0.25
CA ASP A 140 -10.74 2.60 0.89
C ASP A 140 -10.32 2.91 2.34
N TYR A 141 -10.79 2.09 3.31
CA TYR A 141 -10.49 2.21 4.74
C TYR A 141 -9.53 1.14 5.26
N GLU A 142 -9.01 0.30 4.36
CA GLU A 142 -8.15 -0.82 4.69
C GLU A 142 -6.96 -0.83 3.74
N ASN A 143 -5.74 -0.94 4.28
CA ASN A 143 -4.53 -0.75 3.49
C ASN A 143 -3.66 -2.00 3.56
N LEU A 144 -3.56 -2.72 2.44
CA LEU A 144 -2.69 -3.89 2.33
C LEU A 144 -1.25 -3.44 2.24
N ILE A 145 -0.45 -3.85 3.21
CA ILE A 145 0.94 -3.47 3.32
C ILE A 145 1.77 -4.28 2.31
N LEU A 146 2.52 -3.57 1.46
CA LEU A 146 3.33 -4.18 0.40
C LEU A 146 4.79 -4.42 0.80
N ASN A 147 5.35 -3.48 1.56
CA ASN A 147 6.74 -3.52 2.05
C ASN A 147 6.78 -3.55 3.58
N THR A 148 7.96 -3.43 4.20
CA THR A 148 8.15 -3.63 5.64
C THR A 148 7.96 -5.07 6.12
N GLU A 149 8.36 -5.30 7.37
CA GLU A 149 8.08 -6.48 8.18
C GLU A 149 6.59 -6.82 8.31
N LEU A 150 5.69 -5.85 8.13
CA LEU A 150 4.23 -6.04 8.17
C LEU A 150 3.63 -6.39 6.80
N LYS A 151 4.46 -6.64 5.76
CA LYS A 151 3.94 -7.01 4.43
C LYS A 151 2.94 -8.16 4.48
N GLY A 152 1.83 -8.01 3.75
CA GLY A 152 0.73 -8.97 3.70
C GLY A 152 -0.32 -8.82 4.81
N TYR A 153 -0.05 -7.99 5.82
CA TYR A 153 -1.08 -7.51 6.74
C TYR A 153 -1.85 -6.35 6.11
N VAL A 154 -3.09 -6.19 6.57
CA VAL A 154 -3.98 -5.09 6.25
C VAL A 154 -4.14 -4.27 7.52
N GLY A 155 -3.73 -3.01 7.48
CA GLY A 155 -4.01 -2.06 8.56
C GLY A 155 -5.23 -1.21 8.23
N GLN A 156 -5.84 -0.65 9.27
CA GLN A 156 -7.07 0.12 9.17
C GLN A 156 -6.74 1.61 9.04
N ASN A 157 -7.34 2.27 8.04
CA ASN A 157 -7.25 3.70 7.79
C ASN A 157 -8.59 4.36 8.12
N TYR A 158 -8.88 4.51 9.42
CA TYR A 158 -10.12 5.14 9.87
C TYR A 158 -10.04 6.66 9.66
N PRO A 159 -10.83 7.26 8.75
CA PRO A 159 -10.71 8.70 8.44
C PRO A 159 -11.02 9.61 9.63
N SER A 160 -11.80 9.13 10.59
CA SER A 160 -12.23 9.86 11.79
C SER A 160 -11.55 9.41 13.09
N PHE A 161 -10.75 8.34 13.06
CA PHE A 161 -10.16 7.73 14.27
C PHE A 161 -8.66 7.49 14.19
N ASN A 162 -8.05 7.43 12.99
CA ASN A 162 -6.59 7.39 12.90
C ASN A 162 -6.05 8.65 13.54
N GLY A 163 -5.15 8.47 14.51
CA GLY A 163 -4.48 9.59 15.15
C GLY A 163 -3.88 10.49 14.07
N LEU A 164 -4.33 11.73 13.99
CA LEU A 164 -3.55 12.78 13.34
C LEU A 164 -2.39 13.06 14.28
N TYR A 165 -1.29 12.33 14.05
CA TYR A 165 -0.05 12.56 14.76
C TYR A 165 0.47 13.93 14.33
N LYS A 166 0.91 14.72 15.30
CA LYS A 166 1.42 16.06 15.05
C LYS A 166 2.85 16.13 15.55
N THR A 167 3.78 16.48 14.66
CA THR A 167 5.16 16.74 15.05
C THR A 167 5.25 18.00 15.91
N THR A 168 6.40 18.22 16.55
CA THR A 168 6.68 19.44 17.32
C THR A 168 6.56 20.71 16.46
N ALA A 169 6.93 20.62 15.18
CA ALA A 169 6.79 21.70 14.20
C ALA A 169 5.35 21.90 13.70
N GLY A 170 4.45 20.97 14.04
CA GLY A 170 3.03 21.09 13.78
C GLY A 170 2.53 20.46 12.49
N ILE A 171 3.40 19.78 11.73
CA ILE A 171 3.01 18.93 10.60
C ILE A 171 2.20 17.74 11.11
N GLN A 172 1.06 17.51 10.46
CA GLN A 172 0.16 16.39 10.71
C GLN A 172 0.45 15.24 9.75
N TYR A 173 0.41 14.02 10.27
CA TYR A 173 0.53 12.80 9.46
C TYR A 173 -0.30 11.68 10.09
N LYS A 174 -0.63 10.66 9.30
CA LYS A 174 -1.39 9.49 9.74
C LYS A 174 -0.46 8.30 9.91
N GLN A 175 -0.75 7.47 10.92
CA GLN A 175 -0.19 6.13 11.01
C GLN A 175 -1.30 5.10 10.77
N LEU A 176 -0.92 3.96 10.22
CA LEU A 176 -1.80 2.82 10.05
C LEU A 176 -1.79 1.98 11.33
N GLU A 177 -2.96 1.49 11.75
CA GLU A 177 -3.12 0.76 13.02
C GLU A 177 -3.98 -0.50 12.81
N ASP A 178 -4.20 -1.28 13.87
CA ASP A 178 -5.11 -2.44 13.89
C ASP A 178 -4.85 -3.48 12.78
N PHE A 179 -3.59 -3.91 12.67
CA PHE A 179 -3.15 -4.86 11.65
C PHE A 179 -3.77 -6.25 11.79
N LYS A 180 -4.32 -6.76 10.69
CA LYS A 180 -4.87 -8.13 10.57
C LYS A 180 -4.41 -8.78 9.27
N LEU A 181 -4.43 -10.11 9.20
CA LEU A 181 -4.20 -10.77 7.92
C LEU A 181 -5.42 -10.56 7.01
N LEU A 182 -5.18 -10.40 5.70
CA LEU A 182 -6.25 -10.32 4.71
C LEU A 182 -7.19 -11.54 4.78
N GLU A 183 -6.64 -12.71 5.09
CA GLU A 183 -7.42 -13.93 5.32
C GLU A 183 -8.45 -13.77 6.42
N ASP A 184 -8.05 -13.25 7.58
CA ASP A 184 -8.94 -13.08 8.72
C ASP A 184 -10.07 -12.10 8.38
N ILE A 185 -9.77 -11.05 7.63
CA ILE A 185 -10.76 -10.05 7.19
C ILE A 185 -11.78 -10.71 6.27
N ILE A 186 -11.33 -11.39 5.21
CA ILE A 186 -12.23 -12.04 4.24
C ILE A 186 -13.07 -13.13 4.92
N GLN A 187 -12.48 -13.95 5.79
CA GLN A 187 -13.21 -15.00 6.50
C GLN A 187 -14.31 -14.41 7.39
N ASN A 188 -14.01 -13.37 8.17
CA ASN A 188 -15.00 -12.70 9.02
C ASN A 188 -16.17 -12.12 8.21
N LEU A 189 -15.91 -11.57 7.02
CA LEU A 189 -16.96 -11.04 6.15
C LEU A 189 -17.87 -12.15 5.60
N LEU A 190 -17.29 -13.28 5.20
CA LEU A 190 -18.04 -14.45 4.74
C LEU A 190 -18.92 -15.01 5.87
N ASP A 191 -18.35 -15.19 7.06
CA ASP A 191 -19.07 -15.70 8.24
C ASP A 191 -20.24 -14.78 8.62
N ASN A 192 -20.03 -13.45 8.59
CA ASN A 192 -21.08 -12.47 8.87
C ASN A 192 -22.19 -12.49 7.82
N LYS A 193 -21.84 -12.68 6.54
CA LYS A 193 -22.81 -12.82 5.46
C LYS A 193 -23.66 -14.08 5.62
N GLU A 194 -23.07 -15.19 6.06
CA GLU A 194 -23.81 -16.43 6.35
C GLU A 194 -24.73 -16.28 7.56
N LYS A 195 -24.26 -15.65 8.66
CA LYS A 195 -25.09 -15.36 9.84
C LYS A 195 -26.30 -14.48 9.48
N ASN A 196 -26.10 -13.47 8.64
CA ASN A 196 -27.16 -12.54 8.23
C ASN A 196 -28.15 -13.16 7.21
N LYS A 197 -27.74 -14.18 6.45
CA LYS A 197 -28.69 -14.97 5.62
C LYS A 197 -29.65 -15.81 6.45
N ASN A 198 -29.28 -16.17 7.68
CA ASN A 198 -30.08 -16.98 8.58
C ASN A 198 -31.05 -16.16 9.46
N PHE A 199 -31.07 -14.84 9.33
CA PHE A 199 -32.07 -13.96 9.94
C PHE A 199 -32.88 -13.25 8.85
N PRO A 200 -34.10 -13.73 8.52
CA PRO A 200 -35.02 -12.92 7.75
C PRO A 200 -35.52 -11.81 8.68
N PHE A 201 -35.36 -10.55 8.28
CA PHE A 201 -36.28 -9.52 8.74
C PHE A 201 -37.64 -9.74 8.07
#